data_AF-A0A0A2LHZ9-F1
#
_entry.id   AF-A0A0A2LHZ9-F1
#
_cell.length_a   1.000
_cell.length_b   1.000
_cell.length_c   1.000
_cell.angle_alpha   90.00
_cell.angle_beta   90.00
_cell.angle_gamma   90.00
#
_symmetry.space_group_name_H-M   'P 1'
#
loop_
_entity.id
_entity.type
_entity.pdbx_description
1 polymer ?
#
loop_
_entity_poly.entity_id
_entity_poly.type
_entity_poly.pdbx_seq_one_letter_code
_entity_poly.pdbx_strand_id
1 'polypeptide(L)'
;MKYSIYLLLIFIVGCSASKDTITARDYSKGIVYVLPGKVEFVLKSKLLDEEENIYFVLKRLNTSDFRIYLSKISSESSLKTWIDHTNRYVSVNGKLYPLIFDFDRDFANTETAKEFLLDQKAAIYKRTSIYVIREFTYHIDFTEKGDVLYEGI
;
A
#
# COMPACT_ATOMS: atom_id res chain seq x y z
N MET A 1 45.08 -35.12 43.00
CA MET A 1 44.99 -33.76 42.41
C MET A 1 44.44 -33.88 41.00
N LYS A 2 43.13 -33.65 40.88
CA LYS A 2 42.49 -32.62 40.04
C LYS A 2 42.44 -32.97 38.55
N TYR A 3 41.27 -33.49 38.18
CA TYR A 3 40.73 -33.67 36.83
C TYR A 3 40.81 -32.37 36.02
N SER A 4 41.08 -32.47 34.72
CA SER A 4 40.69 -31.44 33.76
C SER A 4 40.29 -32.12 32.46
N ILE A 5 39.02 -32.50 32.44
CA ILE A 5 38.25 -32.87 31.25
C ILE A 5 38.03 -31.56 30.49
N TYR A 6 38.65 -31.41 29.31
CA TYR A 6 38.34 -30.32 28.39
C TYR A 6 37.04 -30.65 27.66
N LEU A 7 35.93 -30.13 28.19
CA LEU A 7 34.62 -30.17 27.56
C LEU A 7 34.60 -29.12 26.42
N LEU A 8 34.81 -29.56 25.19
CA LEU A 8 34.65 -28.73 24.00
C LEU A 8 33.14 -28.48 23.76
N LEU A 9 32.62 -27.41 24.37
CA LEU A 9 31.28 -26.89 24.12
C LEU A 9 31.23 -26.30 22.71
N ILE A 10 30.80 -27.14 21.76
CA ILE A 10 30.41 -26.69 20.42
C ILE A 10 29.12 -25.89 20.60
N PHE A 11 29.25 -24.56 20.67
CA PHE A 11 28.14 -23.63 20.48
C PHE A 11 27.68 -23.74 19.03
N ILE A 12 26.69 -24.60 18.79
CA ILE A 12 25.88 -24.55 17.59
C ILE A 12 25.05 -23.27 17.74
N VAL A 13 25.63 -22.13 17.36
CA VAL A 13 24.87 -20.92 17.10
C VAL A 13 24.06 -21.24 15.85
N GLY A 14 22.90 -21.84 16.06
CA GLY A 14 21.83 -21.86 15.09
C GLY A 14 21.47 -20.41 14.83
N CYS A 15 22.15 -19.80 13.85
CA CYS A 15 21.68 -18.58 13.24
C CYS A 15 20.41 -18.97 12.49
N SER A 16 19.29 -18.98 13.21
CA SER A 16 17.98 -18.87 12.58
C SER A 16 18.01 -17.54 11.86
N ALA A 17 18.41 -17.57 10.60
CA ALA A 17 18.02 -16.53 9.66
C ALA A 17 16.50 -16.57 9.66
N SER A 18 15.89 -15.75 10.52
CA SER A 18 14.53 -15.31 10.34
C SER A 18 14.50 -14.77 8.92
N LYS A 19 13.96 -15.57 8.00
CA LYS A 19 13.50 -15.07 6.71
C LYS A 19 12.59 -13.92 7.10
N ASP A 20 13.00 -12.70 6.77
CA ASP A 20 12.15 -11.53 6.88
C ASP A 20 10.90 -11.81 6.05
N THR A 21 9.89 -12.35 6.71
CA THR A 21 8.52 -12.38 6.25
C THR A 21 8.17 -10.93 5.94
N ILE A 22 7.87 -10.67 4.67
CA ILE A 22 7.20 -9.49 4.11
C ILE A 22 7.03 -8.38 5.17
N THR A 23 7.90 -7.37 5.10
CA THR A 23 7.93 -6.19 5.98
C THR A 23 6.52 -5.79 6.40
N ALA A 24 6.17 -6.03 7.67
CA ALA A 24 4.93 -5.52 8.24
C ALA A 24 4.93 -3.99 8.06
N ARG A 25 3.89 -3.44 7.42
CA ARG A 25 3.77 -2.00 7.16
C ARG A 25 3.84 -1.24 8.49
N ASP A 26 4.67 -0.21 8.55
CA ASP A 26 4.75 0.67 9.72
C ASP A 26 3.58 1.65 9.71
N TYR A 27 2.47 1.24 10.30
CA TYR A 27 1.28 2.09 10.43
C TYR A 27 1.47 3.28 11.39
N SER A 28 2.56 3.32 12.20
CA SER A 28 2.79 4.41 13.16
C SER A 28 3.05 5.77 12.50
N LYS A 29 3.41 5.77 11.21
CA LYS A 29 3.67 6.96 10.38
C LYS A 29 2.66 7.09 9.23
N GLY A 30 1.57 6.33 9.30
CA GLY A 30 0.53 6.31 8.28
C GLY A 30 -0.45 7.48 8.41
N ILE A 31 -1.02 7.89 7.28
CA ILE A 31 -2.14 8.83 7.19
C ILE A 31 -3.39 8.02 6.83
N VAL A 32 -4.39 8.05 7.70
CA VAL A 32 -5.66 7.34 7.50
C VAL A 32 -6.68 8.26 6.88
N TYR A 33 -7.28 7.82 5.79
CA TYR A 33 -8.39 8.44 5.09
C TYR A 33 -9.68 7.69 5.45
N VAL A 34 -10.69 8.46 5.82
CA VAL A 34 -12.02 7.94 6.16
C VAL A 34 -12.96 8.32 5.03
N LEU A 35 -13.64 7.33 4.47
CA LEU A 35 -14.65 7.56 3.45
C LEU A 35 -15.98 7.92 4.09
N PRO A 36 -16.87 8.61 3.37
CA PRO A 36 -18.24 8.79 3.84
C PRO A 36 -18.91 7.44 4.12
N GLY A 37 -19.73 7.36 5.17
CA GLY A 37 -20.25 6.09 5.67
C GLY A 37 -21.03 5.25 4.66
N LYS A 38 -21.75 5.89 3.72
CA LYS A 38 -22.44 5.19 2.62
C LYS A 38 -21.44 4.49 1.67
N VAL A 39 -20.34 5.17 1.33
CA VAL A 39 -19.30 4.64 0.45
C VAL A 39 -18.54 3.51 1.15
N GLU A 40 -18.19 3.69 2.43
CA GLU A 40 -17.57 2.64 3.23
C GLU A 40 -18.47 1.39 3.32
N PHE A 41 -19.77 1.58 3.52
CA PHE A 41 -20.75 0.49 3.56
C PHE A 41 -20.79 -0.32 2.26
N VAL A 42 -20.81 0.36 1.11
CA VAL A 42 -20.77 -0.31 -0.21
C VAL A 42 -19.46 -1.08 -0.37
N LEU A 43 -18.31 -0.47 -0.08
CA LEU A 43 -17.00 -1.13 -0.18
C LEU A 43 -16.89 -2.34 0.74
N LYS A 44 -17.38 -2.22 1.98
CA LYS A 44 -17.40 -3.33 2.94
C LYS A 44 -18.09 -4.56 2.34
N SER A 45 -19.19 -4.39 1.61
CA SER A 45 -19.91 -5.52 1.00
C SER A 45 -19.11 -6.21 -0.11
N LYS A 46 -18.28 -5.47 -0.85
CA LYS A 46 -17.42 -6.01 -1.92
C LYS A 46 -16.15 -6.68 -1.44
N LEU A 47 -15.67 -6.30 -0.26
CA LEU A 47 -14.47 -6.87 0.35
C LEU A 47 -14.71 -8.20 1.08
N LEU A 48 -15.96 -8.67 1.18
CA LEU A 48 -16.29 -9.90 1.90
C LEU A 48 -15.66 -11.17 1.29
N ASP A 49 -15.30 -11.12 0.01
CA ASP A 49 -14.80 -12.29 -0.74
C ASP A 49 -13.27 -12.26 -0.99
N GLU A 50 -12.60 -11.13 -0.74
CA GLU A 50 -11.20 -10.92 -1.10
C GLU A 50 -10.52 -9.96 -0.12
N GLU A 51 -9.75 -10.49 0.84
CA GLU A 51 -9.12 -9.63 1.85
C GLU A 51 -7.62 -9.41 1.63
N GLU A 52 -6.97 -10.32 0.92
CA GLU A 52 -5.54 -10.28 0.70
C GLU A 52 -5.24 -9.71 -0.68
N ASN A 53 -4.25 -8.81 -0.75
CA ASN A 53 -3.78 -8.19 -2.00
C ASN A 53 -4.74 -7.18 -2.65
N ILE A 54 -5.32 -6.28 -1.85
CA ILE A 54 -6.13 -5.16 -2.35
C ILE A 54 -5.47 -3.82 -2.03
N TYR A 55 -5.64 -2.86 -2.95
CA TYR A 55 -5.36 -1.45 -2.72
C TYR A 55 -6.44 -0.58 -3.36
N PHE A 56 -6.50 0.67 -2.92
CA PHE A 56 -7.44 1.64 -3.42
C PHE A 56 -6.74 2.74 -4.20
N VAL A 57 -7.45 3.25 -5.20
CA VAL A 57 -7.07 4.52 -5.85
C VAL A 57 -8.20 5.51 -5.73
N LEU A 58 -7.91 6.66 -5.12
CA LEU A 58 -8.84 7.77 -5.05
C LEU A 58 -8.48 8.80 -6.12
N LYS A 59 -9.47 9.13 -6.93
CA LYS A 59 -9.40 10.10 -8.00
C LYS A 59 -10.41 11.22 -7.71
N ARG A 60 -9.99 12.46 -7.93
CA ARG A 60 -10.91 13.58 -8.00
C ARG A 60 -11.46 13.67 -9.43
N LEU A 61 -12.79 13.66 -9.59
CA LEU A 61 -13.43 13.80 -10.90
C LEU A 61 -13.67 15.28 -11.22
N ASN A 62 -14.10 16.05 -10.23
CA ASN A 62 -14.30 17.49 -10.30
C ASN A 62 -14.20 18.11 -8.89
N THR A 63 -14.69 19.33 -8.67
CA THR A 63 -14.59 20.02 -7.38
C THR A 63 -15.23 19.25 -6.22
N SER A 64 -16.38 18.60 -6.45
CA SER A 64 -17.19 17.95 -5.41
C SER A 64 -17.25 16.43 -5.52
N ASP A 65 -16.82 15.86 -6.65
CA ASP A 65 -17.06 14.46 -6.96
C ASP A 65 -15.75 13.69 -7.05
N PHE A 66 -15.80 12.47 -6.55
CA PHE A 66 -14.67 11.58 -6.38
C PHE A 66 -15.00 10.20 -6.94
N ARG A 67 -13.96 9.48 -7.33
CA ARG A 67 -14.01 8.09 -7.73
C ARG A 67 -13.03 7.30 -6.89
N ILE A 68 -13.49 6.21 -6.28
CA ILE A 68 -12.61 5.25 -5.63
C ILE A 68 -12.63 3.91 -6.37
N TYR A 69 -11.46 3.46 -6.79
CA TYR A 69 -11.27 2.17 -7.44
C TYR A 69 -10.84 1.12 -6.41
N LEU A 70 -11.45 -0.07 -6.48
CA LEU A 70 -11.01 -1.27 -5.78
C LEU A 70 -10.11 -2.07 -6.71
N SER A 71 -8.82 -2.24 -6.37
CA SER A 71 -7.85 -2.89 -7.25
C SER A 71 -7.11 -4.02 -6.55
N LYS A 72 -6.78 -5.07 -7.30
CA LYS A 72 -5.93 -6.17 -6.81
C LYS A 72 -4.46 -5.86 -7.07
N ILE A 73 -3.60 -6.21 -6.12
CA ILE A 73 -2.15 -6.16 -6.26
C ILE A 73 -1.74 -7.32 -7.17
N SER A 74 -1.21 -7.03 -8.36
CA SER A 74 -0.58 -8.02 -9.21
C SER A 74 0.94 -8.04 -8.97
N SER A 75 1.52 -9.24 -8.97
CA SER A 75 2.95 -9.47 -8.72
C SER A 75 3.88 -8.85 -9.75
N GLU A 76 3.38 -8.46 -10.93
CA GLU A 76 4.19 -8.01 -12.07
C GLU A 76 4.20 -6.50 -12.31
N SER A 77 3.69 -5.69 -11.38
CA SER A 77 3.53 -4.26 -11.64
C SER A 77 4.57 -3.40 -10.92
N SER A 78 5.08 -2.39 -11.63
CA SER A 78 5.78 -1.22 -11.05
C SER A 78 4.96 -0.53 -9.96
N LEU A 79 3.65 -0.78 -9.90
CA LEU A 79 2.75 -0.37 -8.82
C LEU A 79 3.03 -1.08 -7.49
N LYS A 80 3.59 -2.29 -7.47
CA LYS A 80 3.84 -3.01 -6.22
C LYS A 80 4.71 -2.18 -5.29
N THR A 81 5.78 -1.56 -5.82
CA THR A 81 6.65 -0.66 -5.07
C THR A 81 5.88 0.55 -4.51
N TRP A 82 4.97 1.15 -5.27
CA TRP A 82 4.12 2.23 -4.77
C TRP A 82 3.20 1.78 -3.63
N ILE A 83 2.60 0.61 -3.80
CA ILE A 83 1.69 0.04 -2.83
C ILE A 83 2.45 -0.32 -1.55
N ASP A 84 3.69 -0.77 -1.64
CA ASP A 84 4.52 -1.11 -0.49
C ASP A 84 5.06 0.15 0.23
N HIS A 85 5.39 1.21 -0.51
CA HIS A 85 5.95 2.44 0.04
C HIS A 85 4.92 3.52 0.40
N THR A 86 3.64 3.37 0.02
CA THR A 86 2.62 4.35 0.41
C THR A 86 2.42 4.35 1.92
N ASN A 87 2.44 5.55 2.50
CA ASN A 87 2.08 5.82 3.89
C ASN A 87 0.61 6.25 4.02
N ARG A 88 -0.21 6.15 2.96
CA ARG A 88 -1.61 6.54 2.97
C ARG A 88 -2.48 5.29 2.95
N TYR A 89 -3.52 5.31 3.77
CA TYR A 89 -4.41 4.18 3.95
C TYR A 89 -5.85 4.63 3.95
N VAL A 90 -6.74 3.79 3.43
CA VAL A 90 -8.18 3.95 3.64
C VAL A 90 -8.65 2.96 4.69
N SER A 91 -9.44 3.44 5.64
CA SER A 91 -10.08 2.58 6.64
C SER A 91 -11.41 2.07 6.10
N VAL A 92 -11.58 0.75 6.03
CA VAL A 92 -12.84 0.11 5.69
C VAL A 92 -13.09 -1.02 6.68
N ASN A 93 -14.21 -0.96 7.41
CA ASN A 93 -14.57 -1.99 8.40
C ASN A 93 -13.47 -2.25 9.45
N GLY A 94 -12.78 -1.19 9.89
CA GLY A 94 -11.69 -1.28 10.86
C GLY A 94 -10.37 -1.87 10.34
N LYS A 95 -10.29 -2.21 9.04
CA LYS A 95 -9.06 -2.65 8.37
C LYS A 95 -8.48 -1.50 7.55
N LEU A 96 -7.16 -1.42 7.49
CA LEU A 96 -6.43 -0.42 6.72
C LEU A 96 -5.95 -1.03 5.39
N TYR A 97 -6.30 -0.37 4.30
CA TYR A 97 -5.90 -0.76 2.95
C TYR A 97 -5.04 0.33 2.33
N PRO A 98 -4.02 -0.03 1.52
CA PRO A 98 -3.15 0.96 0.88
C PRO A 98 -3.96 1.88 -0.02
N LEU A 99 -3.67 3.18 0.04
CA LEU A 99 -4.31 4.21 -0.77
C LEU A 99 -3.26 4.92 -1.63
N ILE A 100 -3.62 5.10 -2.89
CA ILE A 100 -2.86 5.89 -3.87
C ILE A 100 -3.80 6.96 -4.44
N PHE A 101 -3.29 8.16 -4.66
CA PHE A 101 -4.02 9.17 -5.42
C PHE A 101 -3.71 9.06 -6.90
N ASP A 102 -4.68 9.36 -7.76
CA ASP A 102 -4.45 9.31 -9.20
C ASP A 102 -3.30 10.22 -9.66
N PHE A 103 -3.21 11.42 -9.08
CA PHE A 103 -2.14 12.38 -9.36
C PHE A 103 -0.76 11.96 -8.84
N ASP A 104 -0.66 10.94 -7.99
CA ASP A 104 0.64 10.42 -7.56
C ASP A 104 1.46 9.91 -8.76
N ARG A 105 0.78 9.35 -9.76
CA ARG A 105 1.41 8.86 -11.01
C ARG A 105 2.17 9.93 -11.76
N ASP A 106 1.75 11.17 -11.57
CA ASP A 106 2.38 12.33 -12.18
C ASP A 106 3.48 12.85 -11.26
N PHE A 107 3.20 13.08 -9.98
CA PHE A 107 4.08 13.93 -9.15
C PHE A 107 4.98 13.21 -8.15
N ALA A 108 4.69 11.95 -7.81
CA ALA A 108 5.46 11.22 -6.81
C ALA A 108 6.46 10.25 -7.47
N ASN A 109 7.37 9.72 -6.65
CA ASN A 109 8.37 8.73 -7.07
C ASN A 109 8.11 7.40 -6.36
N THR A 110 8.53 6.29 -7.00
CA THR A 110 8.46 4.94 -6.43
C THR A 110 9.38 4.77 -5.21
N GLU A 111 10.47 5.53 -5.17
CA GLU A 111 11.49 5.47 -4.13
C GLU A 111 10.97 6.00 -2.79
N THR A 112 11.54 5.50 -1.69
CA THR A 112 11.38 6.16 -0.40
C THR A 112 12.04 7.53 -0.41
N ALA A 113 11.59 8.44 0.46
CA ALA A 113 12.20 9.76 0.58
C ALA A 113 13.72 9.69 0.88
N LYS A 114 14.16 8.67 1.63
CA LYS A 114 15.58 8.45 1.93
C LYS A 114 16.38 8.10 0.68
N GLU A 115 15.88 7.15 -0.13
CA GLU A 115 16.51 6.74 -1.39
C GLU A 115 16.57 7.90 -2.37
N PHE A 116 15.44 8.59 -2.56
CA PHE A 116 15.37 9.75 -3.46
C PHE A 116 16.38 10.85 -3.08
N LEU A 117 16.54 11.15 -1.79
CA LEU A 117 17.51 12.15 -1.34
C LEU A 117 18.98 11.72 -1.57
N LEU A 118 19.27 10.42 -1.59
CA LEU A 118 20.61 9.94 -1.95
C LEU A 118 20.84 10.10 -3.45
N ASP A 119 19.89 9.70 -4.28
CA ASP A 119 19.98 9.78 -5.74
C ASP A 119 19.98 11.23 -6.25
N GLN A 120 19.24 12.10 -5.59
CA GLN A 120 19.25 13.53 -5.86
C GLN A 120 20.64 14.14 -5.57
N LYS A 121 21.26 13.78 -4.43
CA LYS A 121 22.63 14.25 -4.09
C LYS A 121 23.68 13.74 -5.08
N ALA A 122 23.48 12.53 -5.61
CA ALA A 122 24.34 11.94 -6.62
C ALA A 122 24.02 12.43 -8.05
N ALA A 123 22.99 13.27 -8.23
CA ALA A 123 22.50 13.75 -9.54
C ALA A 123 22.11 12.64 -10.53
N ILE A 124 21.61 11.50 -10.02
CA ILE A 124 21.20 10.34 -10.83
C ILE A 124 19.69 10.07 -10.82
N TYR A 125 18.92 10.88 -10.10
CA TYR A 125 17.48 10.68 -9.94
C TYR A 125 16.73 10.72 -11.28
N LYS A 126 15.67 9.91 -11.38
CA LYS A 126 14.75 9.89 -12.54
C LYS A 126 13.31 9.99 -12.07
N ARG A 127 12.49 10.72 -12.82
CA ARG A 127 11.03 10.71 -12.61
C ARG A 127 10.47 9.42 -13.18
N THR A 128 9.81 8.64 -12.34
CA THR A 128 9.13 7.42 -12.75
C THR A 128 7.66 7.73 -12.96
N SER A 129 7.15 7.58 -14.20
CA SER A 129 5.71 7.60 -14.46
C SER A 129 5.22 6.17 -14.66
N ILE A 130 4.04 5.87 -14.12
CA ILE A 130 3.39 4.56 -14.29
C ILE A 130 2.04 4.77 -14.95
N TYR A 131 1.85 4.10 -16.08
CA TYR A 131 0.56 3.96 -16.72
C TYR A 131 -0.16 2.73 -16.15
N VAL A 132 -1.43 2.90 -15.77
CA VAL A 132 -2.27 1.79 -15.30
C VAL A 132 -3.60 1.87 -16.02
N ILE A 133 -3.90 0.81 -16.77
CA ILE A 133 -5.19 0.62 -17.43
C ILE A 133 -6.20 0.21 -16.36
N ARG A 134 -7.35 0.90 -16.31
CA ARG A 134 -8.43 0.66 -15.33
C ARG A 134 -9.78 0.38 -16.00
N GLU A 135 -9.78 0.01 -17.28
CA GLU A 135 -11.01 -0.08 -18.12
C GLU A 135 -12.05 -1.09 -17.63
N PHE A 136 -11.71 -1.99 -16.71
CA PHE A 136 -12.64 -2.94 -16.11
C PHE A 136 -12.41 -3.09 -14.59
N THR A 137 -12.02 -2.01 -13.93
CA THR A 137 -11.80 -2.00 -12.48
C THR A 137 -13.06 -1.51 -11.76
N TYR A 138 -13.57 -2.31 -10.83
CA TYR A 138 -14.68 -1.91 -9.97
C TYR A 138 -14.40 -0.55 -9.31
N HIS A 139 -15.37 0.33 -9.35
CA HIS A 139 -15.28 1.65 -8.75
C HIS A 139 -16.63 2.18 -8.25
N ILE A 140 -16.52 3.19 -7.39
CA ILE A 140 -17.66 3.94 -6.87
C ILE A 140 -17.39 5.41 -7.16
N ASP A 141 -18.35 6.08 -7.79
CA ASP A 141 -18.37 7.54 -7.88
C ASP A 141 -19.25 8.09 -6.78
N PHE A 142 -18.79 9.14 -6.11
CA PHE A 142 -19.49 9.70 -4.98
C PHE A 142 -19.20 11.18 -4.81
N THR A 143 -20.13 11.91 -4.22
CA THR A 143 -19.93 13.31 -3.82
C THR A 143 -19.10 13.39 -2.54
N GLU A 144 -18.54 14.57 -2.23
CA GLU A 144 -17.85 14.83 -0.96
C GLU A 144 -18.70 14.46 0.27
N LYS A 145 -20.02 14.56 0.16
CA LYS A 145 -20.98 14.20 1.21
C LYS A 145 -21.27 12.70 1.30
N GLY A 146 -20.79 11.92 0.34
CA GLY A 146 -20.93 10.47 0.29
C GLY A 146 -22.15 9.95 -0.46
N ASP A 147 -22.83 10.79 -1.23
CA ASP A 147 -23.91 10.30 -2.09
C ASP A 147 -23.30 9.54 -3.25
N VAL A 148 -23.70 8.27 -3.39
CA VAL A 148 -23.21 7.38 -4.45
C VAL A 148 -23.88 7.78 -5.76
N LEU A 149 -23.06 8.17 -6.73
CA LEU A 149 -23.46 8.55 -8.09
C LEU A 149 -23.42 7.34 -9.03
N TYR A 150 -22.47 6.43 -8.80
CA TYR A 150 -22.29 5.20 -9.58
C TYR A 150 -21.62 4.11 -8.74
N GLU A 151 -21.99 2.86 -8.97
CA GLU A 151 -21.36 1.65 -8.43
C GLU A 151 -21.29 0.60 -9.53
N GLY A 152 -20.10 0.13 -9.89
CA GLY A 152 -19.96 -0.89 -10.94
C GLY A 152 -18.55 -1.04 -11.49
N ILE A 153 -18.45 -1.69 -12.64
CA ILE A 153 -17.20 -1.89 -13.41
C ILE A 153 -17.13 -0.84 -14.51
#